data_AF-A0A6G1R8I3-F1
#
_entry.id   AF-A0A6G1R8I3-F1
#
_cell.length_a   1.000
_cell.length_b   1.000
_cell.length_c   1.000
_cell.angle_alpha   90.00
_cell.angle_beta   90.00
_cell.angle_gamma   90.00
#
_symmetry.space_group_name_H-M   'P 1'
#
loop_
_entity.id
_entity.type
_entity.pdbx_description
1 polymer ?
#
loop_
_entity_poly.entity_id
_entity_poly.type
_entity_poly.pdbx_seq_one_letter_code
_entity_poly.pdbx_strand_id
1 'polypeptide(L)'
;KIVDHINATFSVYFRHNSSSLGNVSVSIVPPSKAVGFEVLVPAPLPLPRPPPEQSTLPEGRPAKALNCHVEYEKTNRARKNKPCLYDPSKVCFTEHTQSHAAWLCAKPFKVICIFISFLSIDYKLVQKVCPDYNFQHDNPYFG
;
A
#
# COMPACT_ATOMS: atom_id res chain seq x y z
N LYS A 1 8.96 -7.84 8.61
CA LYS A 1 9.62 -7.99 9.93
C LYS A 1 9.17 -6.86 10.83
N ILE A 2 8.87 -7.12 12.11
CA ILE A 2 8.52 -6.09 13.10
C ILE A 2 9.66 -5.99 14.12
N VAL A 3 9.96 -4.77 14.58
CA VAL A 3 10.96 -4.47 15.64
C VAL A 3 10.32 -3.48 16.60
N ASP A 4 10.14 -3.86 17.88
CA ASP A 4 9.71 -2.94 18.94
C ASP A 4 10.94 -2.17 19.47
N HIS A 5 10.82 -0.86 19.60
CA HIS A 5 11.88 0.03 20.07
C HIS A 5 11.80 0.32 21.58
N ILE A 6 10.78 -0.20 22.27
CA ILE A 6 10.53 -0.04 23.72
C ILE A 6 10.19 1.42 24.13
N ASN A 7 10.40 2.39 23.25
CA ASN A 7 10.05 3.82 23.42
C ASN A 7 8.63 4.17 22.96
N ALA A 8 7.69 3.21 23.08
CA ALA A 8 6.32 3.32 22.56
C ALA A 8 6.19 3.45 21.02
N THR A 9 7.24 3.09 20.26
CA THR A 9 7.19 2.95 18.80
C THR A 9 7.69 1.59 18.34
N PHE A 10 7.34 1.19 17.12
CA PHE A 10 7.87 0.00 16.47
C PHE A 10 8.06 0.25 14.98
N SER A 11 9.07 -0.41 14.40
CA SER A 11 9.30 -0.38 12.95
C SER A 11 8.82 -1.65 12.28
N VAL A 12 8.22 -1.49 11.10
CA VAL A 12 7.83 -2.59 10.21
C VAL A 12 8.62 -2.50 8.93
N TYR A 13 9.40 -3.55 8.66
CA TYR A 13 10.24 -3.66 7.48
C TYR A 13 9.62 -4.60 6.46
N PHE A 14 9.46 -4.10 5.24
CA PHE A 14 9.06 -4.85 4.06
C PHE A 14 10.24 -5.01 3.11
N ARG A 15 10.37 -6.21 2.56
CA ARG A 15 11.27 -6.51 1.46
C ARG A 15 10.53 -7.39 0.47
N HIS A 16 10.51 -6.99 -0.80
CA HIS A 16 10.03 -7.84 -1.88
C HIS A 16 10.97 -7.78 -3.09
N ASN A 17 11.07 -8.90 -3.81
CA ASN A 17 11.71 -8.97 -5.12
C ASN A 17 10.66 -9.48 -6.12
N SER A 18 10.58 -8.89 -7.30
CA SER A 18 9.75 -9.38 -8.40
C SER A 18 10.55 -9.45 -9.70
N SER A 19 10.21 -10.41 -10.56
CA SER A 19 10.87 -10.65 -11.86
C SER A 19 9.87 -10.61 -13.03
N SER A 20 8.71 -10.00 -12.81
CA SER A 20 7.57 -10.02 -13.72
C SER A 20 7.32 -8.65 -14.35
N LEU A 21 6.61 -8.67 -15.48
CA LEU A 21 5.95 -7.49 -16.04
C LEU A 21 4.79 -7.09 -15.12
N GLY A 22 5.08 -6.37 -14.04
CA GLY A 22 4.06 -5.92 -13.11
C GLY A 22 4.58 -5.13 -11.92
N ASN A 23 3.74 -4.23 -11.43
CA ASN A 23 4.00 -3.41 -10.25
C ASN A 23 3.51 -4.16 -9.01
N VAL A 24 4.39 -4.32 -8.03
CA VAL A 24 4.06 -4.81 -6.69
C VAL A 24 4.16 -3.62 -5.74
N SER A 25 3.18 -3.44 -4.87
CA SER A 25 3.28 -2.52 -3.73
C SER A 25 2.83 -3.20 -2.44
N VAL A 26 3.46 -2.79 -1.34
CA VAL A 26 3.15 -3.27 0.02
C VAL A 26 3.08 -2.07 0.94
N SER A 27 2.00 -1.95 1.70
CA SER A 27 1.77 -0.79 2.60
C SER A 27 1.04 -1.20 3.87
N ILE A 28 1.09 -0.32 4.88
CA ILE A 28 0.30 -0.47 6.09
C ILE A 28 -0.98 0.36 5.96
N VAL A 29 -2.13 -0.26 6.23
CA VAL A 29 -3.44 0.37 6.17
C VAL A 29 -4.24 0.08 7.44
N PRO A 30 -5.23 0.93 7.79
CA PRO A 30 -6.15 0.63 8.88
C PRO A 30 -7.08 -0.53 8.51
N PRO A 31 -7.68 -1.24 9.50
CA PRO A 31 -8.60 -2.35 9.25
C PRO A 31 -9.84 -1.95 8.45
N SER A 32 -10.27 -0.70 8.59
CA SER A 32 -11.40 -0.12 7.85
C SER A 32 -11.12 0.07 6.35
N LYS A 33 -9.86 -0.03 5.90
CA LYS A 33 -9.54 0.11 4.48
C LYS A 33 -10.20 -1.02 3.69
N ALA A 34 -11.04 -0.67 2.72
CA ALA A 34 -11.67 -1.65 1.84
C ALA A 34 -10.64 -2.38 0.98
N VAL A 35 -10.92 -3.65 0.65
CA VAL A 35 -10.13 -4.40 -0.33
C VAL A 35 -10.71 -4.10 -1.70
N GLY A 36 -9.96 -3.39 -2.53
CA GLY A 36 -10.41 -3.02 -3.86
C GLY A 36 -9.27 -2.53 -4.72
N PHE A 37 -9.47 -2.60 -6.04
CA PHE A 37 -8.57 -1.97 -7.01
C PHE A 37 -8.84 -0.47 -7.03
N GLU A 38 -8.40 0.24 -6.00
CA GLU A 38 -8.35 1.69 -6.04
C GLU A 38 -7.17 2.06 -6.94
N VAL A 39 -7.45 2.24 -8.22
CA VAL A 39 -6.48 2.87 -9.13
C VAL A 39 -6.35 4.30 -8.63
N LEU A 40 -5.19 4.65 -8.07
CA LEU A 40 -4.79 6.05 -7.90
C LEU A 40 -4.61 6.64 -9.30
N VAL A 41 -5.71 6.87 -10.01
CA VAL A 41 -5.72 7.71 -11.20
C VAL A 41 -5.34 9.09 -10.70
N PRO A 42 -4.28 9.73 -11.22
CA PRO A 42 -4.02 11.13 -10.90
C PRO A 42 -5.30 11.90 -11.23
N ALA A 43 -5.88 12.56 -10.24
CA ALA A 43 -7.05 13.39 -10.45
C ALA A 43 -6.76 14.34 -11.63
N PRO A 44 -7.69 14.47 -12.60
CA PRO A 44 -7.57 15.50 -13.61
C PRO A 44 -7.45 16.87 -12.93
N LEU A 45 -6.58 17.72 -13.45
CA LEU A 45 -6.30 19.08 -12.98
C LEU A 45 -7.59 19.83 -12.60
N PRO A 46 -7.61 20.61 -11.50
CA PRO A 46 -8.81 21.30 -11.08
C PRO A 46 -9.12 22.47 -12.03
N LEU A 47 -10.26 22.39 -12.72
CA LEU A 47 -10.89 23.55 -13.36
C LEU A 47 -11.45 24.52 -12.30
N PRO A 48 -11.60 25.83 -12.62
CA PRO A 48 -11.91 26.86 -11.63
C PRO A 48 -13.32 26.72 -11.04
N ARG A 49 -13.42 26.86 -9.71
CA ARG A 49 -14.66 26.86 -8.91
C ARG A 49 -15.57 28.06 -9.22
N PRO A 50 -16.91 27.90 -9.21
CA PRO A 50 -17.85 28.96 -8.82
C PRO A 50 -18.22 28.88 -7.31
N PRO A 51 -18.85 29.94 -6.73
CA PRO A 51 -18.94 30.18 -5.28
C PRO A 51 -19.95 29.28 -4.54
N PRO A 52 -19.93 29.27 -3.19
CA PRO A 52 -20.53 28.21 -2.39
C PRO A 52 -22.04 28.40 -2.22
N GLU A 53 -22.82 27.37 -2.56
CA GLU A 53 -24.15 27.18 -1.99
C GLU A 53 -24.14 26.02 -1.00
N GLN A 54 -24.81 26.29 0.10
CA GLN A 54 -24.88 25.54 1.34
C GLN A 54 -25.69 24.25 1.11
N SER A 55 -25.03 23.13 0.88
CA SER A 55 -25.68 21.81 0.93
C SER A 55 -24.89 20.86 1.81
N THR A 56 -25.51 20.51 2.92
CA THR A 56 -25.16 19.49 3.90
C THR A 56 -24.87 18.14 3.22
N LEU A 57 -23.60 17.86 2.95
CA LEU A 57 -23.11 16.52 2.60
C LEU A 57 -22.01 16.18 3.61
N PRO A 58 -22.00 14.98 4.21
CA PRO A 58 -21.04 14.66 5.24
C PRO A 58 -19.65 14.68 4.61
N GLU A 59 -18.93 15.75 4.90
CA GLU A 59 -17.49 15.87 4.76
C GLU A 59 -16.89 14.53 5.21
N GLY A 60 -16.33 13.81 4.23
CA GLY A 60 -15.77 12.48 4.43
C GLY A 60 -14.74 12.58 5.54
N ARG A 61 -15.17 12.20 6.75
CA ARG A 61 -14.37 12.25 7.97
C ARG A 61 -13.00 11.70 7.60
N PRO A 62 -11.88 12.41 7.83
CA PRO A 62 -10.57 11.84 7.60
C PRO A 62 -10.55 10.54 8.42
N ALA A 63 -10.47 9.40 7.72
CA ALA A 63 -10.35 8.11 8.38
C ALA A 63 -9.18 8.27 9.34
N LYS A 64 -9.46 8.26 10.66
CA LYS A 64 -8.52 8.60 11.74
C LYS A 64 -7.12 8.16 11.31
N ALA A 65 -6.25 9.13 11.04
CA ALA A 65 -4.94 8.88 10.46
C ALA A 65 -4.28 7.73 11.24
N LEU A 66 -3.83 6.72 10.51
CA LEU A 66 -3.10 5.61 11.09
C LEU A 66 -1.81 6.20 11.68
N ASN A 67 -1.46 5.83 12.92
CA ASN A 67 -0.23 6.31 13.57
C ASN A 67 1.05 5.67 13.00
N CYS A 68 1.03 5.28 11.72
CA CYS A 68 2.20 4.78 11.03
C CYS A 68 2.48 5.63 9.80
N HIS A 69 3.76 5.91 9.58
CA HIS A 69 4.24 6.62 8.40
C HIS A 69 5.46 5.91 7.83
N VAL A 70 5.76 6.19 6.57
CA VAL A 70 6.97 5.69 5.92
C VAL A 70 8.16 6.49 6.43
N GLU A 71 9.15 5.80 6.97
CA GLU A 71 10.43 6.39 7.40
C GLU A 71 11.47 6.27 6.28
N TYR A 72 11.45 5.13 5.56
CA TYR A 72 12.38 4.84 4.49
C TYR A 72 11.69 4.01 3.42
N GLU A 73 11.96 4.33 2.15
CA GLU A 73 11.59 3.52 1.02
C GLU A 73 12.69 3.58 -0.04
N LYS A 74 13.08 2.42 -0.56
CA LYS A 74 14.01 2.31 -1.68
C LYS A 74 13.57 1.20 -2.60
N THR A 75 13.39 1.55 -3.87
CA THR A 75 13.08 0.60 -4.94
C THR A 75 14.16 0.67 -6.01
N ASN A 76 14.88 -0.43 -6.21
CA ASN A 76 15.81 -0.60 -7.31
C ASN A 76 15.11 -1.38 -8.43
N ARG A 77 15.22 -0.90 -9.67
CA ARG A 77 14.68 -1.58 -10.86
C ARG A 77 15.78 -1.81 -11.88
N ALA A 78 15.78 -2.99 -12.48
CA ALA A 78 16.67 -3.37 -13.57
C ALA A 78 15.83 -3.95 -14.71
N ARG A 79 15.89 -3.33 -15.89
CA ARG A 79 15.20 -3.78 -17.09
C ARG A 79 16.18 -4.39 -18.07
N LYS A 80 15.83 -5.56 -18.59
CA LYS A 80 16.57 -6.22 -19.67
C LYS A 80 15.67 -6.42 -20.88
N ASN A 81 16.05 -5.81 -22.00
CA ASN A 81 15.34 -5.94 -23.26
C ASN A 81 15.80 -7.20 -24.01
N LYS A 82 14.87 -7.85 -24.69
CA LYS A 82 15.13 -9.00 -25.57
C LYS A 82 14.07 -9.06 -26.68
N PRO A 83 14.38 -9.61 -27.86
CA PRO A 83 13.35 -9.91 -28.86
C PRO A 83 12.26 -10.79 -28.25
N CYS A 84 11.01 -10.57 -28.65
CA CYS A 84 9.89 -11.40 -28.20
C CYS A 84 9.98 -12.82 -28.80
N LEU A 85 9.51 -13.82 -28.06
CA LEU A 85 9.59 -15.23 -28.48
C LEU A 85 8.75 -15.53 -29.74
N TYR A 86 7.55 -14.95 -29.81
CA TYR A 86 6.57 -15.22 -30.88
C TYR A 86 6.65 -14.25 -32.05
N ASP A 87 7.36 -13.13 -31.89
CA ASP A 87 7.50 -12.08 -32.90
C ASP A 87 8.85 -11.37 -32.71
N PRO A 88 9.93 -11.83 -33.37
CA PRO A 88 11.26 -11.26 -33.22
C PRO A 88 11.39 -9.79 -33.68
N SER A 89 10.41 -9.27 -34.43
CA SER A 89 10.37 -7.86 -34.83
C SER A 89 9.99 -6.93 -33.67
N LYS A 90 9.41 -7.49 -32.60
CA LYS A 90 9.03 -6.77 -31.38
C LYS A 90 10.07 -6.93 -30.29
N VAL A 91 10.23 -5.86 -29.51
CA VAL A 91 11.09 -5.85 -28.32
C VAL A 91 10.25 -6.11 -27.08
N CYS A 92 10.55 -7.21 -26.40
CA CYS A 92 10.03 -7.56 -25.09
C CYS A 92 11.03 -7.16 -24.02
N PHE A 93 10.60 -7.11 -22.76
CA PHE A 93 11.50 -6.86 -21.64
C PHE A 93 11.13 -7.69 -20.42
N THR A 94 12.13 -7.99 -19.62
CA THR A 94 11.97 -8.52 -18.26
C THR A 94 12.44 -7.46 -17.28
N GLU A 95 11.62 -7.15 -16.29
CA GLU A 95 11.94 -6.16 -15.26
C GLU A 95 12.09 -6.87 -13.91
N HIS A 96 13.24 -6.65 -13.27
CA HIS A 96 13.51 -7.08 -11.92
C HIS A 96 13.41 -5.89 -10.98
N THR A 97 12.57 -6.00 -9.97
CA THR A 97 12.40 -4.98 -8.95
C THR A 97 12.81 -5.54 -7.59
N GLN A 98 13.61 -4.80 -6.85
CA GLN A 98 13.90 -5.03 -5.45
C GLN A 98 13.47 -3.81 -4.65
N SER A 99 12.53 -4.00 -3.73
CA SER A 99 12.02 -2.93 -2.87
C SER A 99 12.27 -3.23 -1.40
N HIS A 100 12.61 -2.17 -0.67
CA HIS A 100 12.73 -2.10 0.78
C HIS A 100 11.91 -0.93 1.27
N ALA A 101 11.09 -1.16 2.29
CA ALA A 101 10.37 -0.09 2.97
C ALA A 101 10.43 -0.31 4.48
N ALA A 102 10.59 0.78 5.23
CA ALA A 102 10.47 0.82 6.68
C ALA A 102 9.38 1.80 7.06
N TRP A 103 8.45 1.31 7.88
CA TRP A 103 7.39 2.11 8.45
C TRP A 103 7.65 2.27 9.94
N LEU A 104 7.45 3.47 10.47
CA LEU A 104 7.50 3.74 11.89
C LEU A 104 6.07 3.94 12.40
N CYS A 105 5.68 3.16 13.40
CA CYS A 105 4.36 3.20 14.02
C CYS A 105 4.46 3.61 15.50
N ALA A 106 3.55 4.44 15.97
CA ALA A 106 3.48 4.87 17.38
C ALA A 106 2.26 4.29 18.10
N LYS A 107 2.43 3.96 19.39
CA LYS A 107 1.35 3.60 20.33
C LYS A 107 0.47 4.85 20.62
N PRO A 108 -0.82 4.73 21.00
CA PRO A 108 -1.54 3.49 21.33
C PRO A 108 -1.85 2.64 20.11
N PHE A 109 -1.81 1.31 20.30
CA PHE A 109 -1.94 0.35 19.22
C PHE A 109 -3.34 0.37 18.60
N LYS A 110 -3.38 0.24 17.28
CA LYS A 110 -4.56 -0.21 16.54
C LYS A 110 -4.12 -1.41 15.71
N VAL A 111 -5.00 -2.37 15.48
CA VAL A 111 -4.74 -3.48 14.55
C VAL A 111 -4.27 -2.86 13.24
N ILE A 112 -3.06 -3.21 12.82
CA ILE A 112 -2.55 -2.82 11.51
C ILE A 112 -2.88 -3.92 10.51
N CYS A 113 -3.13 -3.52 9.28
CA CYS A 113 -3.28 -4.46 8.17
C CYS A 113 -2.21 -4.18 7.13
N ILE A 114 -1.72 -5.24 6.52
CA ILE A 114 -0.79 -5.20 5.40
C ILE A 114 -1.64 -5.24 4.13
N PHE A 115 -1.50 -4.23 3.28
CA PHE A 115 -2.13 -4.17 1.97
C PHE A 115 -1.09 -4.47 0.90
N ILE A 116 -1.34 -5.51 0.11
CA ILE A 116 -0.50 -5.96 -0.99
C ILE A 116 -1.28 -5.74 -2.28
N SER A 117 -0.67 -5.05 -3.25
CA SER A 117 -1.22 -4.94 -4.59
C SER A 117 -0.22 -5.48 -5.62
N PHE A 118 -0.76 -6.21 -6.59
CA PHE A 118 -0.04 -6.72 -7.74
C PHE A 118 -0.82 -6.36 -9.00
N LEU A 119 -0.17 -5.64 -9.89
CA LEU A 119 -0.72 -5.27 -11.19
C LEU A 119 0.23 -5.74 -12.28
N SER A 120 -0.17 -6.79 -12.98
CA SER A 120 0.53 -7.30 -14.16
C SER A 120 -0.28 -7.06 -15.43
N ILE A 121 0.25 -7.49 -16.56
CA ILE A 121 -0.41 -7.44 -17.86
C ILE A 121 -1.58 -8.43 -17.94
N ASP A 122 -1.46 -9.59 -17.31
CA ASP A 122 -2.44 -10.69 -17.45
C ASP A 122 -3.39 -10.78 -16.26
N TYR A 123 -2.94 -10.35 -15.08
CA TYR A 123 -3.69 -10.47 -13.83
C TYR A 123 -3.46 -9.27 -12.92
N LYS A 124 -4.48 -8.99 -12.11
CA LYS A 124 -4.42 -8.04 -11.01
C LYS A 124 -4.90 -8.71 -9.72
N LEU A 125 -4.20 -8.44 -8.63
CA LEU A 125 -4.52 -8.98 -7.31
C LEU A 125 -4.36 -7.89 -6.25
N VAL A 126 -5.31 -7.84 -5.33
CA VAL A 126 -5.22 -7.02 -4.11
C VAL A 126 -5.54 -7.90 -2.92
N GLN A 127 -4.76 -7.76 -1.86
CA GLN A 127 -4.94 -8.53 -0.63
C GLN A 127 -4.73 -7.63 0.58
N LYS A 128 -5.63 -7.72 1.55
CA LYS A 128 -5.45 -7.11 2.87
C LYS A 128 -5.35 -8.22 3.90
N VAL A 129 -4.27 -8.21 4.67
CA VAL A 129 -4.02 -9.18 5.73
C VAL A 129 -3.96 -8.42 7.06
N CYS A 130 -4.78 -8.80 8.02
CA CYS A 130 -4.83 -8.19 9.35
C CYS A 130 -4.50 -9.27 10.39
N PRO A 131 -3.23 -9.45 10.79
CA PRO A 131 -2.81 -10.58 11.63
C PRO A 131 -3.57 -10.65 12.96
N ASP A 132 -3.83 -9.49 13.57
CA ASP A 132 -4.42 -9.40 14.91
C ASP A 132 -5.90 -8.99 14.92
N TYR A 133 -6.60 -9.13 13.80
CA TYR A 133 -8.00 -8.68 13.70
C TYR A 133 -8.93 -9.38 14.71
N ASN A 134 -8.71 -10.68 14.96
CA ASN A 134 -9.55 -11.46 15.87
C ASN A 134 -9.28 -11.13 17.35
N PHE A 135 -8.07 -10.69 17.71
CA PHE A 135 -7.76 -10.29 19.09
C PHE A 135 -8.59 -9.10 19.57
N GLN A 136 -9.12 -8.27 18.66
CA GLN A 136 -10.04 -7.19 19.03
C GLN A 136 -11.48 -7.66 19.25
N HIS A 137 -11.92 -8.76 18.64
CA HIS A 137 -13.26 -9.30 18.90
C HIS A 137 -13.32 -10.05 20.23
N ASP A 138 -12.23 -10.73 20.62
CA ASP A 138 -12.21 -11.57 21.82
C ASP A 138 -11.72 -10.87 23.10
N ASN A 139 -11.24 -9.62 23.04
CA ASN A 139 -10.92 -8.85 24.25
C ASN A 139 -11.14 -7.33 24.09
N PRO A 140 -12.38 -6.84 24.28
CA PRO A 140 -12.65 -5.41 24.39
C PRO A 140 -12.14 -4.77 25.69
N TYR A 141 -11.58 -5.55 26.62
CA TYR A 141 -11.14 -5.07 27.93
C TYR A 141 -9.80 -5.68 28.35
N PHE A 142 -8.70 -5.02 27.99
CA PHE A 142 -7.58 -4.91 28.93
C PHE A 142 -7.46 -3.44 29.29
N GLY A 143 -7.95 -3.14 30.51
CA GLY A 143 -7.81 -1.86 31.18
C GLY A 143 -6.44 -1.69 31.83
#